data_AF-A0A7K4CDW2-F1
#
_entry.id   AF-A0A7K4CDW2-F1
#
_cell.length_a   1.000
_cell.length_b   1.000
_cell.length_c   1.000
_cell.angle_alpha   90.00
_cell.angle_beta   90.00
_cell.angle_gamma   90.00
#
_symmetry.space_group_name_H-M   'P 1'
#
loop_
_entity.id
_entity.type
_entity.pdbx_description
1 polymer ?
#
loop_
_entity_poly.entity_id
_entity_poly.type
_entity_poly.pdbx_seq_one_letter_code
_entity_poly.pdbx_strand_id
1 'polypeptide(L)'
;MPAPLVGRKFGVSTISIPDEAVCRTIRVLGISGSSRQEPGMSKSERLLSRALEKFRGFGCPATLIRLKDLTIHECEGNYSEDPSYCTYPCQSSMKYEDDQMQEVYDAVLACDILILATPIRWNNHTSLVQKFVERMNAIENQQSWFGNRMITSKVAGLIVIGHVDGVQHVSGNLLNFFAWLGFHTPEIAIASWVGENDEDTTKDWAQIEANKYTQEDLENLVSSSLRLACALRRRVPEEAGDR
;
A
#
# COMPACT_ATOMS: atom_id res chain seq x y z
N MET A 1 -14.08 -36.76 -11.41
CA MET A 1 -13.07 -36.41 -10.38
C MET A 1 -13.11 -34.90 -10.22
N PRO A 2 -13.11 -34.34 -9.00
CA PRO A 2 -12.89 -32.90 -8.85
C PRO A 2 -11.55 -32.52 -9.48
N ALA A 3 -11.44 -31.30 -9.99
CA ALA A 3 -10.17 -30.79 -10.48
C ALA A 3 -9.09 -30.94 -9.38
N PRO A 4 -7.79 -31.08 -9.75
CA PRO A 4 -6.71 -30.95 -8.79
C PRO A 4 -6.90 -29.68 -7.97
N LEU A 5 -6.44 -29.65 -6.71
CA LEU A 5 -6.45 -28.43 -5.92
C LEU A 5 -5.64 -27.35 -6.66
N VAL A 6 -6.36 -26.47 -7.34
CA VAL A 6 -5.84 -25.32 -8.07
C VAL A 6 -6.43 -24.08 -7.42
N GLY A 7 -5.58 -23.14 -7.00
CA GLY A 7 -6.03 -21.93 -6.33
C GLY A 7 -4.97 -21.30 -5.42
N ARG A 8 -5.33 -20.13 -4.88
CA ARG A 8 -4.54 -19.38 -3.90
C ARG A 8 -4.36 -20.21 -2.62
N LYS A 9 -3.19 -20.13 -1.98
CA LYS A 9 -2.86 -20.80 -0.71
C LYS A 9 -2.79 -22.34 -0.80
N PHE A 10 -2.32 -22.87 -1.92
CA PHE A 10 -1.95 -24.30 -2.03
C PHE A 10 -0.44 -24.53 -2.18
N GLY A 11 0.38 -23.49 -2.30
CA GLY A 11 1.83 -23.63 -2.50
C GLY A 11 2.24 -23.89 -3.95
N VAL A 12 1.36 -23.62 -4.91
CA VAL A 12 1.48 -24.07 -6.32
C VAL A 12 1.14 -23.01 -7.36
N SER A 13 0.65 -21.83 -6.96
CA SER A 13 0.32 -20.76 -7.91
C SER A 13 1.44 -19.72 -7.94
N THR A 14 2.11 -19.58 -9.09
CA THR A 14 3.10 -18.53 -9.35
C THR A 14 2.60 -17.67 -10.50
N ILE A 15 2.48 -16.38 -10.26
CA ILE A 15 2.08 -15.41 -11.30
C ILE A 15 3.32 -15.06 -12.11
N SER A 16 3.22 -15.19 -13.44
CA SER A 16 4.33 -14.83 -14.32
C SER A 16 4.68 -13.35 -14.21
N ILE A 17 5.98 -13.09 -14.12
CA ILE A 17 6.52 -11.74 -14.03
C ILE A 17 6.73 -11.19 -15.45
N PRO A 18 6.45 -9.90 -15.71
CA PRO A 18 6.75 -9.28 -17.00
C PRO A 18 8.25 -9.22 -17.32
N ASP A 19 8.56 -8.82 -18.56
CA ASP A 19 9.94 -8.56 -18.99
C ASP A 19 10.66 -7.59 -18.04
N GLU A 20 11.85 -7.97 -17.59
CA GLU A 20 12.66 -7.24 -16.61
C GLU A 20 13.02 -5.82 -17.07
N ALA A 21 13.20 -5.60 -18.37
CA ALA A 21 13.49 -4.28 -18.92
C ALA A 21 12.33 -3.30 -18.68
N VAL A 22 11.08 -3.79 -18.73
CA VAL A 22 9.89 -2.98 -18.45
C VAL A 22 9.77 -2.74 -16.95
N CYS A 23 10.02 -3.76 -16.13
CA CYS A 23 9.97 -3.66 -14.67
C CYS A 23 10.91 -2.58 -14.13
N ARG A 24 12.12 -2.42 -14.68
CA ARG A 24 13.11 -1.40 -14.25
C ARG A 24 12.60 0.04 -14.27
N THR A 25 11.56 0.31 -15.06
CA THR A 25 10.97 1.66 -15.14
C THR A 25 9.94 1.93 -14.04
N ILE A 26 9.41 0.89 -13.40
CA ILE A 26 8.33 0.95 -12.41
C ILE A 26 8.87 1.46 -11.07
N ARG A 27 8.28 2.53 -10.54
CA ARG A 27 8.61 3.11 -9.23
C ARG A 27 7.69 2.54 -8.16
N VAL A 28 8.28 2.05 -7.08
CA VAL A 28 7.56 1.40 -5.98
C VAL A 28 7.68 2.22 -4.70
N LEU A 29 6.54 2.48 -4.06
CA LEU A 29 6.47 3.08 -2.74
C LEU A 29 5.97 2.03 -1.74
N GLY A 30 6.74 1.80 -0.69
CA GLY A 30 6.28 1.12 0.52
C GLY A 30 5.94 2.14 1.61
N ILE A 31 4.77 2.01 2.22
CA ILE A 31 4.37 2.80 3.38
C ILE A 31 4.23 1.87 4.59
N SER A 32 5.02 2.12 5.63
CA SER A 32 4.87 1.46 6.93
C SER A 32 3.92 2.25 7.83
N GLY A 33 2.78 1.63 8.14
CA GLY A 33 1.77 2.10 9.08
C GLY A 33 2.03 1.70 10.53
N SER A 34 3.19 1.12 10.85
CA SER A 34 3.47 0.66 12.20
C SER A 34 3.82 1.82 13.13
N SER A 35 3.32 1.77 14.37
CA SER A 35 3.66 2.73 15.42
C SER A 35 4.90 2.34 16.25
N ARG A 36 5.61 1.27 15.85
CA ARG A 36 6.84 0.84 16.54
C ARG A 36 7.95 1.87 16.35
N GLN A 37 8.75 2.05 17.40
CA GLN A 37 9.73 3.11 17.52
C GLN A 37 10.83 2.98 16.46
N GLU A 38 11.47 1.82 16.38
CA GLU A 38 12.63 1.62 15.50
C GLU A 38 12.28 0.81 14.26
N PRO A 39 12.99 1.06 13.14
CA PRO A 39 12.90 0.21 11.96
C PRO A 39 13.15 -1.25 12.29
N GLY A 40 12.38 -2.15 11.67
CA GLY A 40 12.56 -3.60 11.84
C GLY A 40 11.93 -4.18 13.11
N MET A 41 11.47 -3.38 14.07
CA MET A 41 10.68 -3.90 15.21
C MET A 41 9.30 -4.44 14.78
N SER A 42 8.75 -3.89 13.71
CA SER A 42 7.41 -4.20 13.23
C SER A 42 7.41 -5.38 12.26
N LYS A 43 6.68 -6.45 12.59
CA LYS A 43 6.53 -7.64 11.71
C LYS A 43 5.96 -7.27 10.33
N SER A 44 4.97 -6.39 10.27
CA SER A 44 4.42 -5.85 9.00
C SER A 44 5.45 -5.07 8.18
N GLU A 45 6.32 -4.29 8.83
CA GLU A 45 7.37 -3.52 8.16
C GLU A 45 8.52 -4.40 7.67
N ARG A 46 8.87 -5.43 8.44
CA ARG A 46 9.84 -6.43 8.01
C ARG A 46 9.35 -7.17 6.77
N LEU A 47 8.08 -7.56 6.73
CA LEU A 47 7.50 -8.19 5.54
C LEU A 47 7.41 -7.21 4.35
N LEU A 48 7.09 -5.93 4.61
CA LEU A 48 7.19 -4.86 3.60
C LEU A 48 8.61 -4.72 3.04
N SER A 49 9.62 -4.73 3.92
CA SER A 49 11.02 -4.63 3.51
C SER A 49 11.40 -5.78 2.57
N ARG A 50 10.97 -7.02 2.89
CA ARG A 50 11.15 -8.18 1.99
C ARG A 50 10.40 -8.02 0.66
N ALA A 51 9.22 -7.40 0.64
CA ALA A 51 8.51 -7.09 -0.60
C ALA A 51 9.33 -6.10 -1.46
N LEU A 52 9.80 -5.01 -0.85
CA LEU A 52 10.60 -3.98 -1.53
C LEU A 52 11.93 -4.53 -2.05
N GLU A 53 12.59 -5.42 -1.30
CA GLU A 53 13.77 -6.16 -1.77
C GLU A 53 13.47 -7.00 -3.01
N LYS A 54 12.32 -7.70 -3.04
CA LYS A 54 11.90 -8.44 -4.24
C LYS A 54 11.66 -7.52 -5.42
N PHE A 55 11.00 -6.37 -5.25
CA PHE A 55 10.86 -5.37 -6.32
C PHE A 55 12.21 -4.86 -6.82
N ARG A 56 13.16 -4.56 -5.93
CA ARG A 56 14.53 -4.16 -6.29
C ARG A 56 15.27 -5.27 -7.03
N GLY A 57 15.01 -6.54 -6.71
CA GLY A 57 15.51 -7.70 -7.45
C GLY A 57 15.08 -7.72 -8.92
N PHE A 58 13.94 -7.11 -9.25
CA PHE A 58 13.47 -6.88 -10.63
C PHE A 58 13.93 -5.53 -11.21
N GLY A 59 14.86 -4.85 -10.54
CA GLY A 59 15.43 -3.57 -10.95
C GLY A 59 14.52 -2.36 -10.75
N CYS A 60 13.40 -2.50 -10.04
CA CYS A 60 12.48 -1.39 -9.76
C CYS A 60 13.06 -0.46 -8.68
N PRO A 61 13.13 0.87 -8.89
CA PRO A 61 13.39 1.81 -7.81
C PRO A 61 12.31 1.70 -6.74
N ALA A 62 12.71 1.48 -5.48
CA ALA A 62 11.79 1.25 -4.37
C ALA A 62 12.15 2.07 -3.13
N THR A 63 11.22 2.89 -2.66
CA THR A 63 11.34 3.76 -1.49
C THR A 63 10.46 3.26 -0.35
N LEU A 64 10.92 3.41 0.89
CA LEU A 64 10.15 3.11 2.10
C LEU A 64 9.92 4.42 2.87
N ILE A 65 8.66 4.71 3.20
CA ILE A 65 8.28 5.77 4.13
C ILE A 65 7.69 5.13 5.38
N ARG A 66 8.17 5.53 6.55
CA ARG A 66 7.59 5.16 7.85
C ARG A 66 6.76 6.33 8.36
N LEU A 67 5.43 6.17 8.42
CA LEU A 67 4.55 7.26 8.87
C LEU A 67 4.87 7.71 10.32
N LYS A 68 5.42 6.81 11.13
CA LYS A 68 5.81 7.08 12.53
C LYS A 68 6.95 8.08 12.66
N ASP A 69 7.78 8.20 11.63
CA ASP A 69 8.99 9.04 11.61
C ASP A 69 8.69 10.46 11.09
N LEU A 70 7.46 10.70 10.64
CA LEU A 70 7.01 11.98 10.12
C LEU A 70 6.10 12.69 11.14
N THR A 71 6.21 14.01 11.21
CA THR A 71 5.19 14.85 11.82
C THR A 71 4.04 15.01 10.84
N ILE A 72 2.90 14.37 11.12
CA ILE A 72 1.68 14.49 10.31
C ILE A 72 0.57 14.97 11.24
N HIS A 73 0.03 16.15 10.97
CA HIS A 73 -1.11 16.69 11.72
C HIS A 73 -2.42 16.01 11.28
N GLU A 74 -3.41 16.00 12.15
CA GLU A 74 -4.75 15.47 11.84
C GLU A 74 -5.40 16.20 10.66
N CYS A 75 -6.36 15.54 10.01
CA CYS A 75 -7.24 16.21 9.07
C CYS A 75 -8.26 17.05 9.85
N GLU A 76 -8.39 18.33 9.53
CA GLU A 76 -9.34 19.24 10.21
C GLU A 76 -10.77 19.15 9.64
N GLY A 77 -11.02 18.24 8.69
CA GLY A 77 -12.37 17.96 8.18
C GLY A 77 -12.93 19.04 7.26
N ASN A 78 -12.09 19.86 6.63
CA ASN A 78 -12.51 20.99 5.79
C ASN A 78 -13.54 20.64 4.70
N TYR A 79 -13.45 19.44 4.11
CA TYR A 79 -14.43 18.96 3.13
C TYR A 79 -15.86 18.94 3.67
N SER A 80 -16.01 18.56 4.95
CA SER A 80 -17.31 18.46 5.61
C SER A 80 -17.93 19.82 5.95
N GLU A 81 -17.13 20.88 5.91
CA GLU A 81 -17.61 22.27 6.00
C GLU A 81 -17.99 22.78 4.59
N ASP A 82 -17.05 22.72 3.65
CA ASP A 82 -17.26 23.06 2.24
C ASP A 82 -16.24 22.29 1.38
N PRO A 83 -16.67 21.54 0.34
CA PRO A 83 -15.75 20.83 -0.56
C PRO A 83 -14.66 21.72 -1.17
N SER A 84 -14.92 23.01 -1.38
CA SER A 84 -13.93 23.96 -1.88
C SER A 84 -12.78 24.25 -0.89
N TYR A 85 -12.95 23.92 0.39
CA TYR A 85 -11.90 24.09 1.42
C TYR A 85 -10.98 22.86 1.53
N CYS A 86 -11.31 21.74 0.88
CA CYS A 86 -10.44 20.57 0.84
C CYS A 86 -9.58 20.59 -0.43
N THR A 87 -8.57 21.46 -0.46
CA THR A 87 -7.71 21.69 -1.64
C THR A 87 -6.50 20.77 -1.70
N TYR A 88 -5.86 20.71 -2.86
CA TYR A 88 -4.47 20.29 -3.02
C TYR A 88 -3.64 21.47 -3.56
N PRO A 89 -2.51 21.87 -2.93
CA PRO A 89 -1.95 21.35 -1.67
C PRO A 89 -2.94 21.40 -0.50
N CYS A 90 -2.79 20.46 0.44
CA CYS A 90 -3.70 20.30 1.58
C CYS A 90 -3.62 21.53 2.49
N GLN A 91 -4.77 22.09 2.87
CA GLN A 91 -4.80 23.26 3.77
C GLN A 91 -4.09 23.01 5.11
N SER A 92 -4.22 21.82 5.69
CA SER A 92 -3.50 21.48 6.92
C SER A 92 -1.98 21.49 6.70
N SER A 93 -1.47 21.01 5.57
CA SER A 93 -0.04 21.12 5.24
C SER A 93 0.41 22.55 4.96
N MET A 94 -0.48 23.42 4.46
CA MET A 94 -0.19 24.85 4.28
C MET A 94 -0.23 25.64 5.60
N LYS A 95 -1.00 25.16 6.57
CA LYS A 95 -1.20 25.81 7.87
C LYS A 95 -0.07 25.52 8.86
N TYR A 96 0.43 24.29 8.90
CA TYR A 96 1.44 23.86 9.86
C TYR A 96 2.79 23.69 9.15
N GLU A 97 3.76 24.55 9.49
CA GLU A 97 5.09 24.57 8.85
C GLU A 97 5.89 23.26 9.04
N ASP A 98 5.61 22.51 10.11
CA ASP A 98 6.25 21.24 10.43
C ASP A 98 5.48 20.00 9.94
N ASP A 99 4.37 20.17 9.21
CA ASP A 99 3.61 19.07 8.63
C ASP A 99 4.36 18.45 7.44
N GLN A 100 4.79 17.20 7.60
CA GLN A 100 5.55 16.44 6.61
C GLN A 100 4.64 15.57 5.72
N MET A 101 3.32 15.78 5.72
CA MET A 101 2.41 15.01 4.86
C MET A 101 2.67 15.25 3.37
N GLN A 102 3.22 16.42 3.00
CA GLN A 102 3.58 16.72 1.62
C GLN A 102 4.59 15.72 1.05
N GLU A 103 5.56 15.26 1.86
CA GLU A 103 6.51 14.21 1.47
C GLU A 103 5.80 12.91 1.08
N VAL A 104 4.72 12.57 1.80
CA VAL A 104 3.90 11.39 1.53
C VAL A 104 3.09 11.60 0.25
N TYR A 105 2.44 12.75 0.07
CA TYR A 105 1.68 13.06 -1.14
C TYR A 105 2.55 12.96 -2.39
N ASP A 106 3.73 13.58 -2.36
CA ASP A 106 4.65 13.59 -3.49
C ASP A 106 5.10 12.17 -3.86
N ALA A 107 5.42 11.35 -2.85
CA ALA A 107 5.78 9.96 -3.06
C ALA A 107 4.63 9.12 -3.64
N VAL A 108 3.40 9.33 -3.16
CA VAL A 108 2.20 8.64 -3.65
C VAL A 108 1.92 9.01 -5.11
N LEU A 109 2.01 10.29 -5.47
CA LEU A 109 1.79 10.78 -6.84
C LEU A 109 2.92 10.34 -7.78
N ALA A 110 4.15 10.21 -7.30
CA ALA A 110 5.30 9.79 -8.08
C ALA A 110 5.40 8.27 -8.27
N CYS A 111 4.78 7.43 -7.44
CA CYS A 111 4.92 5.97 -7.57
C CYS A 111 3.99 5.38 -8.65
N ASP A 112 4.32 4.19 -9.16
CA ASP A 112 3.45 3.39 -10.03
C ASP A 112 2.77 2.27 -9.23
N ILE A 113 3.45 1.77 -8.19
CA ILE A 113 2.95 0.78 -7.24
C ILE A 113 3.08 1.32 -5.82
N LEU A 114 2.01 1.24 -5.03
CA LEU A 114 1.99 1.52 -3.61
C LEU A 114 1.69 0.24 -2.83
N ILE A 115 2.59 -0.14 -1.91
CA ILE A 115 2.36 -1.22 -0.95
C ILE A 115 2.22 -0.62 0.46
N LEU A 116 1.02 -0.69 1.03
CA LEU A 116 0.75 -0.22 2.39
C LEU A 116 0.83 -1.39 3.37
N ALA A 117 1.71 -1.30 4.35
CA ALA A 117 1.84 -2.30 5.40
C ALA A 117 1.28 -1.79 6.72
N THR A 118 0.39 -2.56 7.35
CA THR A 118 -0.21 -2.19 8.63
C THR A 118 -0.29 -3.38 9.59
N PRO A 119 0.05 -3.18 10.88
CA PRO A 119 -0.45 -4.03 11.95
C PRO A 119 -1.99 -3.94 12.06
N ILE A 120 -2.63 -5.01 12.53
CA ILE A 120 -4.02 -4.99 12.99
C ILE A 120 -4.05 -4.51 14.45
N ARG A 121 -4.94 -3.57 14.77
CA ARG A 121 -5.21 -3.05 16.11
C ARG A 121 -6.71 -3.03 16.32
N TRP A 122 -7.22 -3.85 17.25
CA TRP A 122 -8.65 -3.91 17.55
C TRP A 122 -9.53 -4.07 16.30
N ASN A 123 -9.17 -5.03 15.44
CA ASN A 123 -9.84 -5.31 14.17
C ASN A 123 -9.86 -4.12 13.17
N ASN A 124 -8.92 -3.19 13.31
CA ASN A 124 -8.75 -2.04 12.44
C ASN A 124 -7.27 -1.89 12.01
N HIS A 125 -6.99 -1.06 10.99
CA HIS A 125 -5.63 -0.59 10.74
C HIS A 125 -5.17 0.36 11.85
N THR A 126 -3.90 0.75 11.85
CA THR A 126 -3.37 1.63 12.90
C THR A 126 -3.91 3.05 12.78
N SER A 127 -3.91 3.80 13.88
CA SER A 127 -4.24 5.23 13.86
C SER A 127 -3.35 6.05 12.92
N LEU A 128 -2.10 5.65 12.70
CA LEU A 128 -1.21 6.28 11.72
C LEU A 128 -1.72 6.09 10.28
N VAL A 129 -2.19 4.88 9.95
CA VAL A 129 -2.81 4.63 8.65
C VAL A 129 -4.14 5.36 8.52
N GLN A 130 -4.92 5.44 9.60
CA GLN A 130 -6.17 6.21 9.59
C GLN A 130 -5.90 7.70 9.31
N LYS A 131 -4.88 8.28 9.94
CA LYS A 131 -4.44 9.65 9.64
C LYS A 131 -4.02 9.82 8.18
N PHE A 132 -3.25 8.88 7.63
CA PHE A 132 -2.91 8.87 6.20
C PHE A 132 -4.18 8.85 5.32
N VAL A 133 -5.13 7.95 5.60
CA VAL A 133 -6.41 7.83 4.89
C VAL A 133 -7.19 9.15 4.90
N GLU A 134 -7.35 9.76 6.08
CA GLU A 134 -8.07 11.02 6.26
C GLU A 134 -7.39 12.18 5.52
N ARG A 135 -6.06 12.24 5.55
CA ARG A 135 -5.28 13.28 4.87
C ARG A 135 -5.28 13.10 3.35
N MET A 136 -5.48 11.89 2.82
CA MET A 136 -5.62 11.65 1.38
C MET A 136 -6.94 12.18 0.79
N ASN A 137 -7.91 12.60 1.61
CA ASN A 137 -9.13 13.23 1.13
C ASN A 137 -8.86 14.48 0.29
N ALA A 138 -7.77 15.21 0.57
CA ALA A 138 -7.34 16.35 -0.24
C ALA A 138 -7.05 15.97 -1.72
N ILE A 139 -6.53 14.76 -1.95
CA ILE A 139 -6.26 14.23 -3.30
C ILE A 139 -7.53 13.67 -3.93
N GLU A 140 -8.37 12.94 -3.17
CA GLU A 140 -9.66 12.46 -3.67
C GLU A 140 -10.52 13.63 -4.15
N ASN A 141 -10.60 14.68 -3.34
CA ASN A 141 -11.46 15.82 -3.61
C ASN A 141 -11.05 16.63 -4.85
N GLN A 142 -9.77 16.53 -5.28
CA GLN A 142 -9.36 17.08 -6.57
C GLN A 142 -10.16 16.47 -7.72
N GLN A 143 -10.49 15.19 -7.64
CA GLN A 143 -11.32 14.55 -8.64
C GLN A 143 -12.80 14.88 -8.49
N SER A 144 -13.34 14.74 -7.28
CA SER A 144 -14.79 14.79 -7.04
C SER A 144 -15.35 16.22 -7.10
N TRP A 145 -14.56 17.23 -6.73
CA TRP A 145 -14.98 18.63 -6.74
C TRP A 145 -14.27 19.49 -7.79
N PHE A 146 -12.94 19.39 -7.90
CA PHE A 146 -12.15 20.24 -8.80
C PHE A 146 -12.00 19.68 -10.22
N GLY A 147 -12.50 18.47 -10.50
CA GLY A 147 -12.44 17.83 -11.82
C GLY A 147 -11.02 17.43 -12.27
N ASN A 148 -10.05 17.43 -11.35
CA ASN A 148 -8.65 17.12 -11.62
C ASN A 148 -8.29 15.73 -11.06
N ARG A 149 -8.16 14.73 -11.94
CA ARG A 149 -7.79 13.37 -11.53
C ARG A 149 -6.28 13.25 -11.31
N MET A 150 -5.86 13.25 -10.05
CA MET A 150 -4.43 13.15 -9.71
C MET A 150 -3.87 11.72 -9.71
N ILE A 151 -4.70 10.72 -9.40
CA ILE A 151 -4.29 9.31 -9.35
C ILE A 151 -4.95 8.56 -10.51
N THR A 152 -4.12 8.10 -11.43
CA THR A 152 -4.52 7.25 -12.55
C THR A 152 -3.44 6.20 -12.82
N SER A 153 -3.84 5.02 -13.28
CA SER A 153 -2.90 3.98 -13.74
C SER A 153 -1.89 3.50 -12.69
N LYS A 154 -2.19 3.66 -11.40
CA LYS A 154 -1.36 3.19 -10.28
C LYS A 154 -1.95 1.93 -9.65
N VAL A 155 -1.10 1.09 -9.07
CA VAL A 155 -1.51 -0.16 -8.41
C VAL A 155 -1.35 -0.05 -6.90
N ALA A 156 -2.33 -0.53 -6.14
CA ALA A 156 -2.25 -0.60 -4.68
C ALA A 156 -2.28 -2.05 -4.19
N GLY A 157 -1.42 -2.35 -3.21
CA GLY A 157 -1.34 -3.64 -2.53
C GLY A 157 -1.17 -3.47 -1.02
N LEU A 158 -1.51 -4.51 -0.26
CA LEU A 158 -1.55 -4.48 1.20
C LEU A 158 -0.66 -5.56 1.81
N ILE A 159 -0.01 -5.20 2.91
CA ILE A 159 0.60 -6.14 3.85
C ILE A 159 -0.08 -5.99 5.21
N VAL A 160 -0.81 -7.02 5.66
CA VAL A 160 -1.61 -6.94 6.88
C VAL A 160 -1.18 -8.02 7.86
N ILE A 161 -0.66 -7.62 9.02
CA ILE A 161 -0.19 -8.55 10.06
C ILE A 161 -0.97 -8.34 11.35
N GLY A 162 -1.57 -9.40 11.87
CA GLY A 162 -2.19 -9.45 13.20
C GLY A 162 -1.73 -10.68 13.98
N HIS A 163 -2.19 -10.81 15.22
CA HIS A 163 -1.91 -12.01 16.01
C HIS A 163 -3.04 -13.04 15.94
N VAL A 164 -4.32 -12.64 15.90
CA VAL A 164 -5.44 -13.61 15.92
C VAL A 164 -6.33 -13.48 14.69
N ASP A 165 -6.87 -12.29 14.44
CA ASP A 165 -7.87 -12.07 13.38
C ASP A 165 -7.82 -10.62 12.85
N GLY A 166 -8.58 -10.36 11.77
CA GLY A 166 -8.93 -9.03 11.27
C GLY A 166 -8.45 -8.73 9.85
N VAL A 167 -7.73 -9.66 9.22
CA VAL A 167 -7.12 -9.44 7.89
C VAL A 167 -8.15 -9.04 6.85
N GLN A 168 -9.26 -9.77 6.74
CA GLN A 168 -10.27 -9.52 5.70
C GLN A 168 -10.99 -8.19 5.93
N HIS A 169 -11.34 -7.87 7.17
CA HIS A 169 -12.01 -6.61 7.51
C HIS A 169 -11.11 -5.41 7.20
N VAL A 170 -9.87 -5.42 7.69
CA VAL A 170 -8.90 -4.34 7.45
C VAL A 170 -8.59 -4.20 5.96
N SER A 171 -8.38 -5.33 5.26
CA SER A 171 -8.08 -5.29 3.83
C SER A 171 -9.25 -4.78 3.00
N GLY A 172 -10.48 -5.20 3.32
CA GLY A 172 -11.68 -4.73 2.64
C GLY A 172 -11.86 -3.22 2.76
N ASN A 173 -11.63 -2.68 3.96
CA ASN A 173 -11.71 -1.24 4.21
C ASN A 173 -10.64 -0.46 3.40
N LEU A 174 -9.38 -0.87 3.48
CA LEU A 174 -8.28 -0.18 2.80
C LEU A 174 -8.33 -0.32 1.27
N LEU A 175 -8.71 -1.49 0.73
CA LEU A 175 -8.89 -1.66 -0.70
C LEU A 175 -10.07 -0.84 -1.23
N ASN A 176 -11.15 -0.70 -0.46
CA ASN A 176 -12.24 0.21 -0.81
C ASN A 176 -11.73 1.66 -0.91
N PHE A 177 -11.01 2.11 0.11
CA PHE A 177 -10.38 3.44 0.12
C PHE A 177 -9.46 3.67 -1.10
N PHE A 178 -8.56 2.73 -1.40
CA PHE A 178 -7.67 2.86 -2.55
C PHE A 178 -8.44 2.89 -3.89
N ALA A 179 -9.54 2.15 -4.01
CA ALA A 179 -10.39 2.19 -5.19
C ALA A 179 -11.07 3.57 -5.37
N TRP A 180 -11.54 4.21 -4.29
CA TRP A 180 -12.10 5.56 -4.34
C TRP A 180 -11.08 6.61 -4.80
N LEU A 181 -9.82 6.47 -4.39
CA LEU A 181 -8.73 7.33 -4.88
C LEU A 181 -8.37 7.09 -6.36
N GLY A 182 -8.75 5.96 -6.95
CA GLY A 182 -8.45 5.62 -8.35
C GLY A 182 -7.28 4.64 -8.55
N PHE A 183 -6.80 3.97 -7.50
CA PHE A 183 -5.85 2.87 -7.67
C PHE A 183 -6.52 1.62 -8.24
N HIS A 184 -5.74 0.83 -8.95
CA HIS A 184 -6.12 -0.50 -9.41
C HIS A 184 -5.63 -1.59 -8.45
N THR A 185 -6.49 -2.58 -8.23
CA THR A 185 -6.19 -3.74 -7.38
C THR A 185 -5.63 -4.88 -8.25
N PRO A 186 -4.44 -5.43 -7.95
CA PRO A 186 -3.89 -6.55 -8.70
C PRO A 186 -4.61 -7.86 -8.33
N GLU A 187 -4.36 -8.92 -9.10
CA GLU A 187 -4.96 -10.25 -8.89
C GLU A 187 -4.76 -10.77 -7.46
N ILE A 188 -3.56 -10.53 -6.91
CA ILE A 188 -3.21 -10.86 -5.53
C ILE A 188 -2.78 -9.57 -4.84
N ALA A 189 -3.73 -8.89 -4.21
CA ALA A 189 -3.50 -7.58 -3.60
C ALA A 189 -3.09 -7.61 -2.13
N ILE A 190 -3.04 -8.77 -1.49
CA ILE A 190 -2.85 -8.87 -0.03
C ILE A 190 -1.84 -9.98 0.27
N ALA A 191 -0.79 -9.63 0.99
CA ALA A 191 0.02 -10.57 1.75
C ALA A 191 -0.26 -10.38 3.24
N SER A 192 -0.48 -11.46 3.97
CA SER A 192 -0.98 -11.35 5.34
C SER A 192 -0.61 -12.54 6.20
N TRP A 193 -0.61 -12.31 7.51
CA TRP A 193 -0.48 -13.37 8.49
C TRP A 193 -1.25 -13.03 9.76
N VAL A 194 -1.83 -14.06 10.35
CA VAL A 194 -2.31 -14.11 11.73
C VAL A 194 -1.80 -15.40 12.37
N GLY A 195 -1.54 -15.34 13.67
CA GLY A 195 -1.12 -16.46 14.49
C GLY A 195 -2.28 -17.18 15.15
N GLU A 196 -1.95 -17.91 16.21
CA GLU A 196 -2.92 -18.62 17.03
C GLU A 196 -3.62 -17.66 18.00
N ASN A 197 -4.76 -18.08 18.54
CA ASN A 197 -5.43 -17.34 19.60
C ASN A 197 -4.74 -17.59 20.95
N ASP A 198 -3.52 -17.08 21.07
CA ASP A 198 -2.74 -17.06 22.30
C ASP A 198 -2.28 -15.63 22.63
N GLU A 199 -1.35 -15.48 23.57
CA GLU A 199 -0.76 -14.18 23.94
C GLU A 199 0.77 -14.15 23.71
N ASP A 200 1.36 -15.25 23.23
CA ASP A 200 2.81 -15.39 23.01
C ASP A 200 3.20 -14.93 21.61
N THR A 201 3.24 -13.61 21.44
CA THR A 201 3.65 -12.98 20.18
C THR A 201 5.17 -13.04 19.90
N THR A 202 5.98 -13.67 20.77
CA THR A 202 7.45 -13.68 20.64
C THR A 202 7.92 -14.58 19.48
N LYS A 203 7.11 -15.58 19.12
CA LYS A 203 7.42 -16.56 18.08
C LYS A 203 6.87 -16.18 16.70
N ASP A 204 5.94 -15.23 16.63
CA ASP A 204 5.23 -14.88 15.40
C ASP A 204 6.15 -14.64 14.21
N TRP A 205 7.30 -13.97 14.40
CA TRP A 205 8.17 -13.67 13.27
C TRP A 205 8.74 -14.94 12.63
N ALA A 206 9.24 -15.88 13.44
CA ALA A 206 9.73 -17.16 12.94
C ALA A 206 8.60 -17.94 12.25
N GLN A 207 7.37 -17.85 12.78
CA GLN A 207 6.20 -18.47 12.17
C GLN A 207 5.82 -17.80 10.84
N ILE A 208 5.86 -16.47 10.73
CA ILE A 208 5.63 -15.71 9.49
C ILE A 208 6.63 -16.15 8.41
N GLU A 209 7.91 -16.26 8.77
CA GLU A 209 8.96 -16.69 7.84
C GLU A 209 8.75 -18.13 7.35
N ALA A 210 8.38 -19.04 8.25
CA ALA A 210 8.15 -20.44 7.92
C ALA A 210 6.79 -20.69 7.22
N ASN A 211 5.85 -19.76 7.29
CA ASN A 211 4.51 -19.94 6.75
C ASN A 211 4.49 -19.86 5.22
N LYS A 212 4.44 -21.02 4.56
CA LYS A 212 4.43 -21.13 3.09
C LYS A 212 3.34 -20.31 2.39
N TYR A 213 2.17 -20.12 3.01
CA TYR A 213 1.07 -19.36 2.41
C TYR A 213 1.34 -17.85 2.45
N THR A 214 1.93 -17.37 3.54
CA THR A 214 2.35 -15.97 3.67
C THR A 214 3.46 -15.64 2.68
N GLN A 215 4.40 -16.56 2.49
CA GLN A 215 5.47 -16.41 1.50
C GLN A 215 4.93 -16.45 0.06
N GLU A 216 4.00 -17.37 -0.26
CA GLU A 216 3.32 -17.39 -1.56
C GLU A 216 2.53 -16.11 -1.82
N ASP A 217 1.72 -15.65 -0.86
CA ASP A 217 0.95 -14.41 -1.00
C ASP A 217 1.89 -13.20 -1.19
N LEU A 218 3.05 -13.16 -0.53
CA LEU A 218 4.07 -12.11 -0.72
C LEU A 218 4.65 -12.12 -2.14
N GLU A 219 5.00 -13.29 -2.67
CA GLU A 219 5.55 -13.44 -4.01
C GLU A 219 4.55 -13.07 -5.10
N ASN A 220 3.31 -13.52 -4.92
CA ASN A 220 2.23 -13.22 -5.84
C ASN A 220 1.75 -11.76 -5.71
N LEU A 221 1.84 -11.13 -4.54
CA LEU A 221 1.62 -9.69 -4.38
C LEU A 221 2.59 -8.89 -5.25
N VAL A 222 3.89 -9.19 -5.16
CA VAL A 222 4.92 -8.53 -5.97
C VAL A 222 4.69 -8.76 -7.46
N SER A 223 4.52 -10.03 -7.86
CA SER A 223 4.41 -10.42 -9.27
C SER A 223 3.14 -9.88 -9.94
N SER A 224 2.00 -9.95 -9.25
CA SER A 224 0.73 -9.42 -9.77
C SER A 224 0.73 -7.89 -9.82
N SER A 225 1.35 -7.22 -8.85
CA SER A 225 1.49 -5.76 -8.86
C SER A 225 2.34 -5.29 -10.04
N LEU A 226 3.49 -5.93 -10.29
CA LEU A 226 4.33 -5.65 -11.46
C LEU A 226 3.58 -5.89 -12.77
N ARG A 227 2.90 -7.04 -12.88
CA ARG A 227 2.14 -7.39 -14.07
C ARG A 227 1.09 -6.34 -14.41
N LEU A 228 0.33 -5.90 -13.41
CA LEU A 228 -0.69 -4.88 -13.61
C LEU A 228 -0.08 -3.50 -13.90
N ALA A 229 0.93 -3.07 -13.15
CA ALA A 229 1.57 -1.77 -13.36
C ALA A 229 2.22 -1.66 -14.76
N CYS A 230 2.94 -2.70 -15.20
CA CYS A 230 3.50 -2.75 -16.54
C CYS A 230 2.42 -2.74 -17.63
N ALA A 231 1.28 -3.39 -17.40
CA ALA A 231 0.16 -3.38 -18.34
C ALA A 231 -0.53 -2.00 -18.43
N LEU A 232 -0.68 -1.30 -17.29
CA LEU A 232 -1.24 0.04 -17.23
C LEU A 232 -0.32 1.06 -17.91
N ARG A 233 1.00 0.98 -17.67
CA ARG A 233 1.97 1.89 -18.28
C ARG A 233 2.01 1.80 -19.80
N ARG A 234 1.88 0.60 -20.38
CA ARG A 234 1.79 0.40 -21.84
C ARG A 234 0.57 1.06 -22.48
N ARG A 235 -0.46 1.39 -21.70
CA ARG A 235 -1.71 2.00 -22.19
C ARG A 235 -1.72 3.51 -22.09
N VAL A 236 -0.78 4.11 -21.34
CA VAL A 236 -0.61 5.57 -21.31
C VAL A 236 0.35 5.89 -22.46
N PRO A 237 -0.10 6.51 -23.56
CA PRO A 237 0.83 7.09 -24.53
C PRO A 237 1.73 8.04 -23.76
N GLU A 238 3.03 8.05 -24.02
CA GLU A 238 3.88 9.17 -23.58
C GLU A 238 3.12 10.44 -23.96
N GLU A 239 2.73 11.25 -22.97
CA GLU A 239 2.15 12.54 -23.24
C GLU A 239 3.13 13.24 -24.18
N ALA A 240 2.65 13.50 -25.40
CA ALA A 240 3.40 14.24 -26.39
C ALA A 240 3.88 15.51 -25.70
N GLY A 241 5.20 15.64 -25.56
CA GLY A 241 5.81 16.86 -25.07
C GLY A 241 5.26 18.07 -25.82
N ASP A 242 5.08 19.15 -25.08
CA ASP A 242 4.66 20.48 -25.53
C ASP A 242 3.32 20.57 -26.26
N ARG A 243 2.33 21.18 -25.58
CA ARG A 243 1.60 22.36 -26.08
C ARG A 243 1.26 23.33 -24.96
#